data_AF-A0A6F9AYN9-F1
#
_entry.id   AF-A0A6F9AYN9-F1
#
_cell.length_a   1.000
_cell.length_b   1.000
_cell.length_c   1.000
_cell.angle_alpha   90.00
_cell.angle_beta   90.00
_cell.angle_gamma   90.00
#
_symmetry.space_group_name_H-M   'P 1'
#
loop_
_entity.id
_entity.type
_entity.pdbx_description
1 polymer ?
#
loop_
_entity_poly.entity_id
_entity_poly.type
_entity_poly.pdbx_seq_one_letter_code
_entity_poly.pdbx_strand_id
1 'polypeptide(L)'
;MSAPAQISQDELEELREAFAKIDVDSHGHIGTDELNDLFKAANLPLPGYRVREIIQDLTKTGDLHDGKVTFDEFANVVHGLKSIEVAKTFKKAINKKEGIYAVAGTSEQSSSGTQHSYSEEEKVAFVNWVNKALEKDPDCKHVLPMDPTSNDLFTAVGDGIVLCKMINQSVPDTIDERTINKKKLTPFTIQENLNLALNSASAIGCHVVNIGAEDLKEGRQHLVLGLLWQVIKIGLFADIEISRNEALIALLRDGESLEDLMKLSPEELLLRWANYHLEEAGCSKINNFSSDIKDSKAYYNILNQVAPKGDEEGIPLIAIDISGIREKEDIKRAECMLEQADRLGCRQFVTATDVVRGNPKLNLAYIANLFNKYPALKKPENQDIDWSSIEGETREERTFRNWMNSLGVNPRVNHLYVDIDDALVIFQLYEKINVPVDWDRVNKPPYSKLGSNMKKLENCNYAVELGKNEAKFSLVGIAGQDLNEGNRKLTQALLWQLMRRYTLNILEELGDGQKVNDDTIITWVNDTLTQAGKGTISGFKDGSIATSMPVLDLIDAIQPGSIRYDLIKVEDLTEEEKLNNAKYAISMARKIGARVYALPEDLVEVKPKMVMTVFACLMARGMKRV
;
A
#
# COMPACT_ATOMS: atom_id res chain seq x y z
N MET A 1 20.60 -10.25 25.98
CA MET A 1 21.73 -10.87 25.27
C MET A 1 21.18 -11.97 24.39
N SER A 2 21.14 -11.76 23.09
CA SER A 2 20.71 -12.74 22.09
C SER A 2 21.80 -13.80 21.89
N ALA A 3 21.43 -15.07 21.82
CA ALA A 3 22.36 -16.16 21.49
C ALA A 3 22.97 -15.92 20.09
N PRO A 4 24.25 -16.27 19.86
CA PRO A 4 24.87 -16.12 18.55
C PRO A 4 24.18 -17.02 17.52
N ALA A 5 23.95 -16.48 16.32
CA ALA A 5 23.30 -17.18 15.22
C ALA A 5 24.16 -18.35 14.74
N GLN A 6 23.83 -19.60 15.11
CA GLN A 6 24.52 -20.79 14.63
C GLN A 6 24.32 -20.96 13.11
N ILE A 7 25.41 -21.30 12.40
CA ILE A 7 25.35 -21.71 10.99
C ILE A 7 24.53 -23.00 10.92
N SER A 8 23.51 -23.04 10.05
CA SER A 8 22.70 -24.25 9.88
C SER A 8 23.49 -25.36 9.18
N GLN A 9 23.07 -26.61 9.34
CA GLN A 9 23.78 -27.75 8.75
C GLN A 9 23.82 -27.67 7.21
N ASP A 10 22.76 -27.14 6.59
CA ASP A 10 22.67 -26.91 5.14
C ASP A 10 23.64 -25.81 4.68
N GLU A 11 23.74 -24.71 5.43
CA GLU A 11 24.70 -23.63 5.13
C GLU A 11 26.16 -24.09 5.26
N LEU A 12 26.44 -24.98 6.21
CA LEU A 12 27.79 -25.54 6.38
C LEU A 12 28.17 -26.45 5.20
N GLU A 13 27.19 -27.17 4.64
CA GLU A 13 27.38 -28.02 3.45
C GLU A 13 27.61 -27.17 2.19
N GLU A 14 26.86 -26.08 2.00
CA GLU A 14 27.08 -25.12 0.89
C GLU A 14 28.48 -24.48 0.96
N LEU A 15 28.94 -24.12 2.16
CA LEU A 15 30.31 -23.60 2.34
C LEU A 15 31.36 -24.67 2.02
N ARG A 16 31.10 -25.95 2.35
CA ARG A 16 32.00 -27.08 2.00
C ARG A 16 32.08 -27.29 0.50
N GLU A 17 30.94 -27.24 -0.20
CA GLU A 17 30.90 -27.35 -1.67
C GLU A 17 31.66 -26.21 -2.34
N ALA A 18 31.48 -24.98 -1.85
CA ALA A 18 32.22 -23.82 -2.35
C ALA A 18 33.72 -23.92 -2.10
N PHE A 19 34.13 -24.42 -0.92
CA PHE A 19 35.53 -24.65 -0.58
C PHE A 19 36.16 -25.73 -1.48
N ALA A 20 35.48 -26.86 -1.67
CA ALA A 20 35.94 -27.94 -2.54
C ALA A 20 36.05 -27.53 -4.02
N LYS A 21 35.25 -26.55 -4.45
CA LYS A 21 35.30 -26.02 -5.82
C LYS A 21 36.56 -25.19 -6.11
N ILE A 22 37.13 -24.56 -5.08
CA ILE A 22 38.34 -23.73 -5.19
C ILE A 22 39.59 -24.55 -4.83
N ASP A 23 39.51 -25.43 -3.84
CA ASP A 23 40.55 -26.40 -3.47
C ASP A 23 40.56 -27.59 -4.46
N VAL A 24 40.91 -27.32 -5.72
CA VAL A 24 40.83 -28.29 -6.84
C VAL A 24 41.78 -29.49 -6.64
N ASP A 25 42.88 -29.31 -5.92
CA ASP A 25 43.84 -30.36 -5.58
C ASP A 25 43.50 -31.11 -4.29
N SER A 26 42.40 -30.75 -3.61
CA SER A 26 41.86 -31.41 -2.40
C SER A 26 42.88 -31.51 -1.26
N HIS A 27 43.76 -30.53 -1.15
CA HIS A 27 44.81 -30.52 -0.13
C HIS A 27 44.36 -29.94 1.22
N GLY A 28 43.09 -29.50 1.32
CA GLY A 28 42.44 -29.09 2.56
C GLY A 28 42.67 -27.62 2.94
N HIS A 29 43.23 -26.82 2.03
CA HIS A 29 43.65 -25.45 2.27
C HIS A 29 43.38 -24.57 1.05
N ILE A 30 43.22 -23.25 1.21
CA ILE A 30 43.10 -22.29 0.11
C ILE A 30 44.07 -21.13 0.33
N GLY A 31 44.72 -20.67 -0.74
CA GLY A 31 45.64 -19.52 -0.68
C GLY A 31 44.91 -18.20 -0.39
N THR A 32 45.57 -17.28 0.33
CA THR A 32 44.98 -15.95 0.62
C THR A 32 44.64 -15.12 -0.64
N ASP A 33 45.31 -15.40 -1.74
CA ASP A 33 45.10 -14.85 -3.09
C ASP A 33 43.82 -15.38 -3.76
N GLU A 34 43.38 -16.59 -3.40
CA GLU A 34 42.16 -17.24 -3.91
C GLU A 34 40.95 -17.03 -2.99
N LEU A 35 41.17 -16.48 -1.79
CA LEU A 35 40.13 -16.25 -0.78
C LEU A 35 38.97 -15.37 -1.32
N ASN A 36 39.28 -14.42 -2.21
CA ASN A 36 38.25 -13.59 -2.84
C ASN A 36 37.34 -14.40 -3.77
N ASP A 37 37.89 -15.38 -4.48
CA ASP A 37 37.13 -16.25 -5.37
C ASP A 37 36.38 -17.32 -4.59
N LEU A 38 36.91 -17.76 -3.45
CA LEU A 38 36.18 -18.58 -2.47
C LEU A 38 34.94 -17.87 -1.93
N PHE A 39 35.05 -16.60 -1.54
CA PHE A 39 33.88 -15.81 -1.11
C PHE A 39 32.83 -15.67 -2.22
N LYS A 40 33.24 -15.56 -3.48
CA LYS A 40 32.29 -15.56 -4.62
C LYS A 40 31.64 -16.93 -4.83
N ALA A 41 32.42 -18.01 -4.74
CA ALA A 41 31.93 -19.38 -4.89
C ALA A 41 30.94 -19.76 -3.79
N ALA A 42 31.16 -19.25 -2.57
CA ALA A 42 30.28 -19.36 -1.41
C ALA A 42 29.06 -18.40 -1.47
N ASN A 43 28.85 -17.71 -2.60
CA ASN A 43 27.77 -16.75 -2.81
C ASN A 43 27.78 -15.55 -1.81
N LEU A 44 28.96 -15.20 -1.31
CA LEU A 44 29.23 -14.13 -0.34
C LEU A 44 30.27 -13.13 -0.89
N PRO A 45 30.04 -12.48 -2.05
CA PRO A 45 31.04 -11.63 -2.68
C PRO A 45 31.37 -10.40 -1.80
N LEU A 46 32.66 -10.22 -1.49
CA LEU A 46 33.17 -9.10 -0.70
C LEU A 46 34.03 -8.16 -1.55
N PRO A 47 33.99 -6.84 -1.32
CA PRO A 47 34.95 -5.92 -1.93
C PRO A 47 36.38 -6.27 -1.55
N GLY A 48 37.33 -6.20 -2.49
CA GLY A 48 38.71 -6.65 -2.26
C GLY A 48 39.45 -5.99 -1.09
N TYR A 49 39.05 -4.79 -0.65
CA TYR A 49 39.61 -4.19 0.57
C TYR A 49 39.17 -4.91 1.86
N ARG A 50 37.94 -5.44 1.90
CA ARG A 50 37.42 -6.23 3.04
C ARG A 50 38.07 -7.60 3.13
N VAL A 51 38.31 -8.25 1.98
CA VAL A 51 39.05 -9.51 1.95
C VAL A 51 40.47 -9.31 2.49
N ARG A 52 41.12 -8.17 2.18
CA ARG A 52 42.42 -7.81 2.76
C ARG A 52 42.37 -7.55 4.27
N GLU A 53 41.32 -6.92 4.79
CA GLU A 53 41.11 -6.75 6.24
C GLU A 53 40.97 -8.11 6.93
N ILE A 54 40.18 -9.03 6.36
CA ILE A 54 40.00 -10.40 6.89
C ILE A 54 41.34 -11.16 6.91
N ILE A 55 42.14 -11.08 5.84
CA ILE A 55 43.47 -11.71 5.80
C ILE A 55 44.38 -11.12 6.89
N GLN A 56 44.35 -9.81 7.10
CA GLN A 56 45.13 -9.16 8.15
C GLN A 56 44.68 -9.57 9.55
N ASP A 57 43.39 -9.76 9.77
CA ASP A 57 42.85 -10.16 11.07
C ASP A 57 43.16 -11.64 11.37
N LEU A 58 43.02 -12.54 10.39
CA LEU A 58 43.48 -13.94 10.48
C LEU A 58 44.98 -14.05 10.77
N THR A 59 45.78 -13.15 10.20
CA THR A 59 47.23 -13.08 10.45
C THR A 59 47.53 -12.65 11.89
N LYS A 60 46.70 -11.77 12.48
CA LYS A 60 46.89 -11.27 13.86
C LYS A 60 46.42 -12.26 14.92
N THR A 61 45.38 -13.04 14.64
CA THR A 61 44.85 -14.05 15.59
C THR A 61 45.72 -15.29 15.66
N GLY A 62 46.67 -15.45 14.73
CA GLY A 62 47.56 -16.60 14.66
C GLY A 62 46.94 -17.81 13.94
N ASP A 63 45.75 -17.63 13.37
CA ASP A 63 45.00 -18.67 12.65
C ASP A 63 45.45 -18.82 11.19
N LEU A 64 46.33 -17.93 10.71
CA LEU A 64 46.94 -18.04 9.38
C LEU A 64 48.31 -18.74 9.46
N HIS A 65 48.35 -20.03 9.14
CA HIS A 65 49.61 -20.77 9.02
C HIS A 65 50.06 -20.83 7.55
N ASP A 66 51.27 -20.35 7.26
CA ASP A 66 51.91 -20.38 5.93
C ASP A 66 51.14 -19.71 4.77
N GLY A 67 50.29 -18.72 5.07
CA GLY A 67 49.53 -17.98 4.05
C GLY A 67 48.37 -18.76 3.44
N LYS A 68 47.93 -19.81 4.14
CA LYS A 68 46.81 -20.68 3.76
C LYS A 68 45.68 -20.61 4.77
N VAL A 69 44.45 -20.82 4.29
CA VAL A 69 43.22 -20.80 5.09
C VAL A 69 42.56 -22.18 5.04
N THR A 70 42.23 -22.76 6.19
CA THR A 70 41.47 -24.03 6.29
C THR A 70 39.96 -23.81 6.15
N PHE A 71 39.21 -24.88 5.89
CA PHE A 71 37.75 -24.81 5.85
C PHE A 71 37.16 -24.31 7.18
N ASP A 72 37.68 -24.78 8.32
CA ASP A 72 37.16 -24.41 9.64
C ASP A 72 37.44 -22.92 9.95
N GLU A 73 38.60 -22.41 9.56
CA GLU A 73 38.91 -20.98 9.63
C GLU A 73 37.98 -20.14 8.75
N PHE A 74 37.75 -20.58 7.50
CA PHE A 74 36.84 -19.90 6.59
C PHE A 74 35.39 -19.88 7.12
N ALA A 75 34.90 -21.00 7.65
CA ALA A 75 33.58 -21.10 8.26
C ALA A 75 33.45 -20.18 9.49
N ASN A 76 34.49 -20.08 10.31
CA ASN A 76 34.53 -19.17 11.46
C ASN A 76 34.53 -17.69 11.04
N VAL A 77 35.24 -17.35 9.96
CA VAL A 77 35.20 -15.98 9.39
C VAL A 77 33.81 -15.66 8.88
N VAL A 78 33.16 -16.57 8.14
CA VAL A 78 31.79 -16.38 7.65
C VAL A 78 30.79 -16.25 8.81
N HIS A 79 30.98 -17.02 9.89
CA HIS A 79 30.20 -16.89 11.12
C HIS A 79 30.39 -15.51 11.77
N GLY A 80 31.64 -15.04 11.88
CA GLY A 80 31.98 -13.72 12.40
C GLY A 80 31.33 -12.59 11.59
N LEU A 81 31.37 -12.69 10.25
CA LEU A 81 30.75 -11.72 9.35
C LEU A 81 29.22 -11.66 9.46
N LYS A 82 28.55 -12.77 9.81
CA LYS A 82 27.11 -12.81 10.08
C LYS A 82 26.73 -12.23 11.44
N SER A 83 27.62 -12.29 12.43
CA SER A 83 27.35 -11.82 13.81
C SER A 83 27.57 -10.32 14.03
N ILE A 84 28.38 -9.67 13.19
CA ILE A 84 28.55 -8.21 13.19
C ILE A 84 27.44 -7.56 12.35
N GLU A 85 27.04 -6.32 12.66
CA GLU A 85 26.00 -5.47 12.03
C GLU A 85 26.19 -5.18 10.50
N VAL A 86 26.58 -6.17 9.70
CA VAL A 86 26.75 -6.07 8.23
C VAL A 86 25.56 -6.68 7.48
N ALA A 87 24.56 -7.23 8.19
CA ALA A 87 23.28 -7.68 7.60
C ALA A 87 22.55 -6.56 6.81
N LYS A 88 22.79 -5.28 7.15
CA LYS A 88 22.23 -4.12 6.43
C LYS A 88 22.90 -3.84 5.08
N THR A 89 24.20 -4.07 4.96
CA THR A 89 24.96 -3.86 3.71
C THR A 89 24.87 -5.09 2.80
N PHE A 90 24.82 -6.29 3.38
CA PHE A 90 24.64 -7.56 2.66
C PHE A 90 23.30 -7.65 1.92
N LYS A 91 22.19 -7.17 2.52
CA LYS A 91 20.90 -7.04 1.80
C LYS A 91 20.95 -6.10 0.60
N LYS A 92 21.86 -5.11 0.61
CA LYS A 92 21.95 -4.08 -0.42
C LYS A 92 22.71 -4.55 -1.67
N ALA A 93 23.69 -5.44 -1.52
CA ALA A 93 24.45 -6.00 -2.64
C ALA A 93 23.69 -7.13 -3.37
N ILE A 94 22.87 -7.92 -2.66
CA ILE A 94 22.05 -9.01 -3.21
C ILE A 94 20.88 -8.47 -4.07
N ASN A 95 20.47 -7.22 -3.87
CA ASN A 95 19.40 -6.59 -4.64
C ASN A 95 19.83 -5.99 -5.99
N LYS A 96 21.08 -6.17 -6.43
CA LYS A 96 21.46 -5.85 -7.81
C LYS A 96 21.04 -6.99 -8.75
N LYS A 97 19.73 -7.29 -8.78
CA LYS A 97 19.14 -8.17 -9.79
C LYS A 97 19.15 -7.45 -11.13
N GLU A 98 19.45 -8.18 -12.21
CA GLU A 98 19.21 -7.74 -13.59
C GLU A 98 17.76 -7.22 -13.71
N GLY A 99 17.58 -6.01 -14.24
CA GLY A 99 16.27 -5.36 -14.41
C GLY A 99 15.98 -4.15 -13.50
N ILE A 100 16.91 -3.82 -12.59
CA ILE A 100 16.79 -2.68 -11.68
C ILE A 100 17.67 -1.52 -12.16
N TYR A 101 17.07 -0.45 -12.69
CA TYR A 101 17.79 0.74 -13.16
C TYR A 101 18.01 1.71 -12.01
N ALA A 102 19.27 2.04 -11.69
CA ALA A 102 19.61 3.03 -10.69
C ALA A 102 19.63 4.44 -11.30
N VAL A 103 18.81 5.35 -10.77
CA VAL A 103 18.85 6.78 -11.13
C VAL A 103 19.64 7.53 -10.06
N ALA A 104 20.70 8.23 -10.45
CA ALA A 104 21.42 9.14 -9.56
C ALA A 104 20.58 10.39 -9.31
N GLY A 105 20.37 10.76 -8.04
CA GLY A 105 19.57 11.93 -7.67
C GLY A 105 20.17 13.24 -8.19
N THR A 106 19.36 14.09 -8.80
CA THR A 106 19.78 15.33 -9.48
C THR A 106 19.46 16.62 -8.70
N SER A 107 19.06 16.54 -7.42
CA SER A 107 18.76 17.74 -6.62
C SER A 107 19.73 17.94 -5.45
N GLU A 108 20.07 19.20 -5.17
CA GLU A 108 21.02 19.62 -4.13
C GLU A 108 20.57 19.27 -2.69
N GLN A 109 19.29 18.91 -2.49
CA GLN A 109 18.78 18.38 -1.21
C GLN A 109 18.91 16.85 -1.07
N SER A 110 19.39 16.15 -2.10
CA SER A 110 19.61 14.70 -2.13
C SER A 110 21.04 14.29 -1.74
N SER A 111 21.78 15.14 -1.03
CA SER A 111 23.18 14.90 -0.67
C SER A 111 23.33 13.91 0.49
N SER A 112 22.83 12.68 0.31
CA SER A 112 23.18 11.49 1.10
C SER A 112 22.84 10.16 0.40
N GLY A 113 23.26 9.98 -0.86
CA GLY A 113 23.56 8.64 -1.39
C GLY A 113 22.42 7.62 -1.54
N THR A 114 21.15 8.04 -1.65
CA THR A 114 20.05 7.13 -1.94
C THR A 114 19.93 6.91 -3.46
N GLN A 115 20.43 5.77 -3.96
CA GLN A 115 20.08 5.29 -5.30
C GLN A 115 18.61 4.84 -5.29
N HIS A 116 17.77 5.51 -6.08
CA HIS A 116 16.40 5.07 -6.31
C HIS A 116 16.38 4.15 -7.52
N SER A 117 15.70 3.02 -7.39
CA SER A 117 15.68 2.00 -8.43
C SER A 117 14.27 1.50 -8.71
N TYR A 118 13.96 1.22 -9.97
CA TYR A 118 12.66 0.70 -10.40
C TYR A 118 12.80 -0.54 -11.26
N SER A 119 11.74 -1.36 -11.30
CA SER A 119 11.67 -2.60 -12.08
C SER A 119 11.03 -2.32 -13.45
N GLU A 120 11.71 -2.72 -14.52
CA GLU A 120 11.17 -2.65 -15.88
C GLU A 120 9.96 -3.55 -16.05
N GLU A 121 9.96 -4.71 -15.39
CA GLU A 121 8.86 -5.66 -15.41
C GLU A 121 7.58 -5.02 -14.86
N GLU A 122 7.69 -4.27 -13.76
CA GLU A 122 6.58 -3.51 -13.21
C GLU A 122 6.08 -2.41 -14.15
N LYS A 123 6.99 -1.71 -14.83
CA LYS A 123 6.63 -0.68 -15.82
C LYS A 123 5.80 -1.29 -16.95
N VAL A 124 6.29 -2.39 -17.55
CA VAL A 124 5.60 -3.10 -18.64
C VAL A 124 4.21 -3.55 -18.18
N ALA A 125 4.12 -4.16 -17.00
CA ALA A 125 2.87 -4.63 -16.42
C ALA A 125 1.85 -3.49 -16.22
N PHE A 126 2.29 -2.35 -15.68
CA PHE A 126 1.41 -1.22 -15.42
C PHE A 126 0.98 -0.50 -16.69
N VAL A 127 1.87 -0.37 -17.68
CA VAL A 127 1.50 0.19 -18.98
C VAL A 127 0.40 -0.66 -19.64
N ASN A 128 0.58 -1.98 -19.68
CA ASN A 128 -0.41 -2.89 -20.24
C ASN A 128 -1.76 -2.78 -19.50
N TRP A 129 -1.72 -2.71 -18.18
CA TRP A 129 -2.93 -2.52 -17.37
C TRP A 129 -3.62 -1.20 -17.66
N VAL A 130 -2.90 -0.07 -17.69
CA VAL A 130 -3.47 1.25 -17.97
C VAL A 130 -4.05 1.30 -19.39
N ASN A 131 -3.32 0.80 -20.38
CA ASN A 131 -3.80 0.69 -21.76
C ASN A 131 -5.12 -0.08 -21.83
N LYS A 132 -5.24 -1.18 -21.08
CA LYS A 132 -6.46 -2.00 -21.07
C LYS A 132 -7.61 -1.35 -20.30
N ALA A 133 -7.32 -0.81 -19.12
CA ALA A 133 -8.30 -0.22 -18.23
C ALA A 133 -8.93 1.06 -18.81
N LEU A 134 -8.13 1.87 -19.50
CA LEU A 134 -8.53 3.16 -20.06
C LEU A 134 -8.67 3.15 -21.59
N GLU A 135 -8.68 1.96 -22.22
CA GLU A 135 -8.76 1.75 -23.68
C GLU A 135 -9.89 2.56 -24.33
N LYS A 136 -11.04 2.65 -23.65
CA LYS A 136 -12.26 3.29 -24.14
C LYS A 136 -12.46 4.71 -23.60
N ASP A 137 -11.55 5.20 -22.75
CA ASP A 137 -11.70 6.52 -22.13
C ASP A 137 -11.38 7.64 -23.16
N PRO A 138 -12.32 8.57 -23.41
CA PRO A 138 -12.10 9.61 -24.42
C PRO A 138 -11.05 10.65 -24.02
N ASP A 139 -10.81 10.84 -22.71
CA ASP A 139 -9.93 11.88 -22.18
C ASP A 139 -8.45 11.46 -22.18
N CYS A 140 -8.16 10.17 -22.30
CA CYS A 140 -6.79 9.62 -22.34
C CYS A 140 -6.28 9.32 -23.76
N LYS A 141 -7.07 9.58 -24.81
CA LYS A 141 -6.72 9.24 -26.20
C LYS A 141 -5.47 9.93 -26.74
N HIS A 142 -5.04 11.03 -26.12
CA HIS A 142 -3.82 11.74 -26.54
C HIS A 142 -2.54 11.02 -26.10
N VAL A 143 -2.62 10.08 -25.15
CA VAL A 143 -1.47 9.33 -24.62
C VAL A 143 -1.62 7.81 -24.75
N LEU A 144 -2.82 7.30 -25.08
CA LEU A 144 -3.06 5.86 -25.24
C LEU A 144 -3.14 5.44 -26.73
N PRO A 145 -2.66 4.23 -27.07
CA PRO A 145 -1.93 3.30 -26.20
C PRO A 145 -0.46 3.73 -26.01
N MET A 146 0.06 3.54 -24.79
CA MET A 146 1.49 3.73 -24.47
C MET A 146 2.30 2.49 -24.87
N ASP A 147 3.55 2.67 -25.31
CA ASP A 147 4.47 1.55 -25.52
C ASP A 147 5.02 1.03 -24.17
N PRO A 148 4.80 -0.24 -23.80
CA PRO A 148 5.29 -0.82 -22.54
C PRO A 148 6.82 -0.84 -22.41
N THR A 149 7.54 -0.81 -23.55
CA THR A 149 9.01 -0.89 -23.58
C THR A 149 9.68 0.48 -23.49
N SER A 150 8.94 1.56 -23.75
CA SER A 150 9.44 2.93 -23.77
C SER A 150 9.32 3.60 -22.39
N ASN A 151 9.56 4.90 -22.34
CA ASN A 151 9.33 5.76 -21.16
C ASN A 151 7.98 6.51 -21.24
N ASP A 152 7.09 6.14 -22.17
CA ASP A 152 5.83 6.86 -22.44
C ASP A 152 4.98 7.01 -21.18
N LEU A 153 4.99 5.99 -20.30
CA LEU A 153 4.28 6.03 -19.02
C LEU A 153 4.62 7.28 -18.20
N PHE A 154 5.90 7.60 -18.08
CA PHE A 154 6.38 8.68 -17.23
C PHE A 154 6.03 10.06 -17.78
N THR A 155 5.93 10.18 -19.11
CA THR A 155 5.43 11.39 -19.77
C THR A 155 3.90 11.47 -19.74
N ALA A 156 3.20 10.34 -19.91
CA ALA A 156 1.75 10.28 -20.00
C ALA A 156 1.04 10.64 -18.69
N VAL A 157 1.67 10.35 -17.54
CA VAL A 157 1.13 10.75 -16.23
C VAL A 157 1.36 12.22 -15.89
N GLY A 158 2.24 12.91 -16.62
CA GLY A 158 2.73 14.25 -16.27
C GLY A 158 1.67 15.35 -16.34
N ASP A 159 0.55 15.12 -17.01
CA ASP A 159 -0.60 16.05 -17.07
C ASP A 159 -1.68 15.78 -15.99
N GLY A 160 -1.52 14.68 -15.24
CA GLY A 160 -2.40 14.23 -14.17
C GLY A 160 -3.71 13.56 -14.59
N ILE A 161 -4.06 13.52 -15.89
CA ILE A 161 -5.34 12.96 -16.37
C ILE A 161 -5.38 11.45 -16.15
N VAL A 162 -4.33 10.74 -16.61
CA VAL A 162 -4.23 9.27 -16.46
C VAL A 162 -4.32 8.87 -14.98
N LEU A 163 -3.64 9.59 -14.09
CA LEU A 163 -3.67 9.31 -12.65
C LEU A 163 -5.08 9.49 -12.05
N CYS A 164 -5.77 10.59 -12.40
CA CYS A 164 -7.14 10.81 -11.94
C CYS A 164 -8.08 9.70 -12.40
N LYS A 165 -7.97 9.28 -13.68
CA LYS A 165 -8.79 8.20 -14.25
C LYS A 165 -8.49 6.85 -13.62
N MET A 166 -7.23 6.53 -13.38
CA MET A 166 -6.84 5.30 -12.68
C MET A 166 -7.35 5.25 -11.24
N ILE A 167 -7.38 6.39 -10.53
CA ILE A 167 -7.97 6.47 -9.20
C ILE A 167 -9.47 6.13 -9.23
N ASN A 168 -10.23 6.73 -10.17
CA ASN A 168 -11.65 6.39 -10.34
C ASN A 168 -11.87 4.96 -10.78
N GLN A 169 -10.95 4.38 -11.57
CA GLN A 169 -11.07 2.99 -11.95
C GLN A 169 -10.82 2.04 -10.77
N SER A 170 -9.91 2.39 -9.86
CA SER A 170 -9.67 1.59 -8.65
C SER A 170 -10.74 1.80 -7.59
N VAL A 171 -11.23 3.03 -7.41
CA VAL A 171 -12.29 3.37 -6.47
C VAL A 171 -13.26 4.34 -7.16
N PRO A 172 -14.38 3.84 -7.69
CA PRO A 172 -15.37 4.67 -8.38
C PRO A 172 -15.83 5.86 -7.53
N ASP A 173 -16.23 6.95 -8.20
CA ASP A 173 -16.73 8.18 -7.58
C ASP A 173 -15.76 8.92 -6.63
N THR A 174 -14.46 8.57 -6.62
CA THR A 174 -13.46 9.27 -5.78
C THR A 174 -13.19 10.69 -6.27
N ILE A 175 -13.14 10.87 -7.60
CA ILE A 175 -12.89 12.15 -8.28
C ILE A 175 -14.10 12.45 -9.17
N ASP A 176 -14.71 13.61 -8.98
CA ASP A 176 -15.64 14.17 -9.93
C ASP A 176 -14.89 14.62 -11.19
N GLU A 177 -15.06 13.89 -12.28
CA GLU A 177 -14.31 14.13 -13.52
C GLU A 177 -14.55 15.49 -14.14
N ARG A 178 -15.63 16.19 -13.79
CA ARG A 178 -15.86 17.58 -14.22
C ARG A 178 -14.72 18.47 -13.72
N THR A 179 -14.13 18.16 -12.56
CA THR A 179 -13.05 18.98 -11.98
C THR A 179 -11.71 18.83 -12.72
N ILE A 180 -11.52 17.77 -13.52
CA ILE A 180 -10.28 17.52 -14.26
C ILE A 180 -10.15 18.53 -15.40
N ASN A 181 -9.00 19.18 -15.50
CA ASN A 181 -8.64 20.00 -16.65
C ASN A 181 -8.25 19.08 -17.81
N LYS A 182 -9.03 19.06 -18.90
CA LYS A 182 -8.89 18.10 -20.01
C LYS A 182 -8.41 18.72 -21.33
N LYS A 183 -8.43 20.06 -21.47
CA LYS A 183 -8.13 20.77 -22.73
C LYS A 183 -7.25 21.99 -22.46
N LYS A 184 -6.39 22.33 -23.43
CA LYS A 184 -5.50 23.52 -23.41
C LYS A 184 -4.74 23.64 -22.07
N LEU A 185 -4.02 22.58 -21.73
CA LEU A 185 -3.33 22.48 -20.45
C LEU A 185 -2.18 23.48 -20.36
N THR A 186 -2.27 24.36 -19.38
CA THR A 186 -1.20 25.25 -18.92
C THR A 186 -0.45 24.61 -17.74
N PRO A 187 0.77 25.06 -17.41
CA PRO A 187 1.50 24.57 -16.24
C PRO A 187 0.66 24.64 -14.95
N PHE A 188 -0.16 25.68 -14.78
CA PHE A 188 -1.04 25.84 -13.64
C PHE A 188 -2.15 24.77 -13.61
N THR A 189 -2.83 24.55 -14.73
CA THR A 189 -3.91 23.54 -14.80
C THR A 189 -3.40 22.09 -14.69
N ILE A 190 -2.16 21.84 -15.11
CA ILE A 190 -1.47 20.55 -14.90
C ILE A 190 -1.20 20.34 -13.41
N GLN A 191 -0.64 21.36 -12.74
CA GLN A 191 -0.41 21.34 -11.31
C GLN A 191 -1.71 21.05 -10.54
N GLU A 192 -2.83 21.65 -10.93
CA GLU A 192 -4.14 21.38 -10.35
C GLU A 192 -4.60 19.92 -10.53
N ASN A 193 -4.44 19.34 -11.73
CA ASN A 193 -4.77 17.93 -11.97
C ASN A 193 -3.91 17.00 -11.11
N LEU A 194 -2.61 17.29 -10.98
CA LEU A 194 -1.69 16.48 -10.19
C LEU A 194 -1.99 16.60 -8.69
N ASN A 195 -2.34 17.79 -8.19
CA ASN A 195 -2.82 17.98 -6.83
C ASN A 195 -4.12 17.21 -6.58
N LEU A 196 -5.07 17.25 -7.52
CA LEU A 196 -6.30 16.48 -7.46
C LEU A 196 -6.01 14.98 -7.37
N ALA A 197 -5.12 14.46 -8.22
CA ALA A 197 -4.71 13.06 -8.19
C ALA A 197 -4.05 12.68 -6.85
N LEU A 198 -3.07 13.44 -6.37
CA LEU A 198 -2.34 13.16 -5.13
C LEU A 198 -3.25 13.17 -3.90
N ASN A 199 -4.09 14.20 -3.76
CA ASN A 199 -4.98 14.32 -2.61
C ASN A 199 -6.09 13.26 -2.65
N SER A 200 -6.54 12.87 -3.85
CA SER A 200 -7.53 11.79 -4.01
C SER A 200 -6.92 10.42 -3.75
N ALA A 201 -5.67 10.17 -4.19
CA ALA A 201 -4.93 8.97 -3.83
C ALA A 201 -4.73 8.87 -2.31
N SER A 202 -4.38 9.99 -1.65
CA SER A 202 -4.30 10.06 -0.18
C SER A 202 -5.63 9.68 0.47
N ALA A 203 -6.75 10.20 -0.05
CA ALA A 203 -8.08 9.96 0.51
C ALA A 203 -8.56 8.50 0.40
N ILE A 204 -8.01 7.71 -0.54
CA ILE A 204 -8.25 6.26 -0.64
C ILE A 204 -7.21 5.42 0.12
N GLY A 205 -6.29 6.06 0.85
CA GLY A 205 -5.29 5.38 1.68
C GLY A 205 -3.97 5.05 0.98
N CYS A 206 -3.62 5.76 -0.10
CA CYS A 206 -2.24 5.73 -0.63
C CYS A 206 -1.32 6.61 0.23
N HIS A 207 -0.10 6.14 0.45
CA HIS A 207 0.94 6.92 1.12
C HIS A 207 1.65 7.83 0.11
N VAL A 208 1.40 9.15 0.22
CA VAL A 208 1.89 10.18 -0.71
C VAL A 208 2.75 11.26 -0.05
N VAL A 209 3.19 11.06 1.21
CA VAL A 209 3.86 12.10 2.02
C VAL A 209 5.14 12.65 1.37
N ASN A 210 5.80 11.87 0.51
CA ASN A 210 7.03 12.24 -0.20
C ASN A 210 6.84 12.34 -1.73
N ILE A 211 5.62 12.62 -2.19
CA ILE A 211 5.31 12.78 -3.61
C ILE A 211 4.64 14.13 -3.83
N GLY A 212 5.35 15.05 -4.47
CA GLY A 212 4.81 16.33 -4.93
C GLY A 212 4.28 16.24 -6.36
N ALA A 213 3.47 17.22 -6.74
CA ALA A 213 2.97 17.32 -8.11
C ALA A 213 4.12 17.52 -9.11
N GLU A 214 5.17 18.27 -8.76
CA GLU A 214 6.32 18.44 -9.66
C GLU A 214 7.07 17.12 -9.90
N ASP A 215 7.17 16.25 -8.89
CA ASP A 215 7.76 14.92 -9.05
C ASP A 215 7.04 14.07 -10.10
N LEU A 216 5.71 14.18 -10.14
CA LEU A 216 4.86 13.47 -11.11
C LEU A 216 4.91 14.13 -12.49
N LYS A 217 4.96 15.47 -12.53
CA LYS A 217 5.11 16.25 -13.77
C LYS A 217 6.44 15.98 -14.47
N GLU A 218 7.53 15.84 -13.70
CA GLU A 218 8.85 15.44 -14.19
C GLU A 218 8.93 13.94 -14.54
N GLY A 219 7.90 13.14 -14.21
CA GLY A 219 7.88 11.71 -14.49
C GLY A 219 8.89 10.92 -13.66
N ARG A 220 9.14 11.29 -12.40
CA ARG A 220 10.11 10.60 -11.53
C ARG A 220 9.73 9.13 -11.35
N GLN A 221 10.49 8.26 -12.02
CA GLN A 221 10.09 6.89 -12.35
C GLN A 221 9.66 6.06 -11.14
N HIS A 222 10.47 6.06 -10.07
CA HIS A 222 10.18 5.31 -8.85
C HIS A 222 8.94 5.82 -8.08
N LEU A 223 8.66 7.13 -8.13
CA LEU A 223 7.49 7.72 -7.48
C LEU A 223 6.22 7.45 -8.28
N VAL A 224 6.29 7.57 -9.61
CA VAL A 224 5.18 7.24 -10.52
C VAL A 224 4.78 5.77 -10.38
N LEU A 225 5.74 4.84 -10.47
CA LEU A 225 5.46 3.40 -10.34
C LEU A 225 4.98 3.03 -8.93
N GLY A 226 5.55 3.66 -7.90
CA GLY A 226 5.12 3.47 -6.52
C GLY A 226 3.68 3.91 -6.28
N LEU A 227 3.29 5.08 -6.80
CA LEU A 227 1.92 5.59 -6.69
C LEU A 227 0.94 4.74 -7.51
N LEU A 228 1.24 4.46 -8.78
CA LEU A 228 0.39 3.63 -9.64
C LEU A 228 0.16 2.26 -9.04
N TRP A 229 1.19 1.61 -8.50
CA TRP A 229 1.03 0.35 -7.81
C TRP A 229 0.06 0.43 -6.63
N GLN A 230 0.20 1.45 -5.77
CA GLN A 230 -0.70 1.60 -4.62
C GLN A 230 -2.16 1.76 -5.07
N VAL A 231 -2.41 2.56 -6.12
CA VAL A 231 -3.74 2.76 -6.69
C VAL A 231 -4.29 1.45 -7.29
N ILE A 232 -3.49 0.76 -8.12
CA ILE A 232 -3.87 -0.52 -8.73
C ILE A 232 -4.18 -1.57 -7.64
N LYS A 233 -3.31 -1.68 -6.63
CA LYS A 233 -3.46 -2.65 -5.53
C LYS A 233 -4.76 -2.43 -4.75
N ILE A 234 -5.12 -1.18 -4.45
CA ILE A 234 -6.39 -0.86 -3.79
C ILE A 234 -7.58 -1.36 -4.63
N GLY A 235 -7.58 -1.10 -5.93
CA GLY A 235 -8.66 -1.54 -6.81
C GLY A 235 -8.73 -3.06 -6.95
N LEU A 236 -7.59 -3.74 -7.09
CA LEU A 236 -7.56 -5.20 -7.19
C LEU A 236 -8.08 -5.88 -5.92
N PHE A 237 -7.87 -5.28 -4.75
CA PHE A 237 -8.23 -5.90 -3.47
C PHE A 237 -9.58 -5.44 -2.93
N ALA A 238 -10.25 -4.50 -3.60
CA ALA A 238 -11.48 -3.92 -3.14
C ALA A 238 -12.59 -4.97 -2.91
N ASP A 239 -12.67 -6.00 -3.75
CA ASP A 239 -13.70 -7.04 -3.68
C ASP A 239 -13.21 -8.34 -3.01
N ILE A 240 -11.97 -8.35 -2.50
CA ILE A 240 -11.37 -9.48 -1.79
C ILE A 240 -11.63 -9.34 -0.29
N GLU A 241 -12.91 -9.24 0.05
CA GLU A 241 -13.40 -9.06 1.40
C GLU A 241 -14.77 -9.75 1.53
N ILE A 242 -15.00 -10.44 2.64
CA ILE A 242 -16.22 -11.24 2.86
C ILE A 242 -17.49 -10.37 2.81
N SER A 243 -17.42 -9.13 3.29
CA SER A 243 -18.53 -8.18 3.29
C SER A 243 -19.00 -7.79 1.87
N ARG A 244 -18.14 -7.97 0.87
CA ARG A 244 -18.42 -7.67 -0.55
C ARG A 244 -18.61 -8.92 -1.38
N ASN A 245 -17.95 -10.01 -1.02
CA ASN A 245 -18.04 -11.29 -1.71
C ASN A 245 -18.28 -12.42 -0.69
N GLU A 246 -19.57 -12.68 -0.42
CA GLU A 246 -20.00 -13.73 0.53
C GLU A 246 -19.49 -15.13 0.16
N ALA A 247 -19.14 -15.38 -1.11
CA ALA A 247 -18.64 -16.67 -1.53
C ALA A 247 -17.29 -17.02 -0.87
N LEU A 248 -16.54 -16.02 -0.39
CA LEU A 248 -15.30 -16.21 0.39
C LEU A 248 -15.52 -17.03 1.68
N ILE A 249 -16.74 -17.12 2.19
CA ILE A 249 -17.07 -17.97 3.35
C ILE A 249 -16.75 -19.44 3.08
N ALA A 250 -16.80 -19.88 1.82
CA ALA A 250 -16.40 -21.24 1.42
C ALA A 250 -14.94 -21.56 1.77
N LEU A 251 -14.11 -20.55 2.04
CA LEU A 251 -12.73 -20.72 2.45
C LEU A 251 -12.57 -21.07 3.93
N LEU A 252 -13.62 -20.98 4.76
CA LEU A 252 -13.57 -21.30 6.19
C LEU A 252 -13.11 -22.75 6.41
N ARG A 253 -12.19 -22.95 7.36
CA ARG A 253 -11.60 -24.27 7.67
C ARG A 253 -12.28 -24.87 8.90
N ASP A 254 -12.19 -26.19 9.03
CA ASP A 254 -12.68 -26.90 10.21
C ASP A 254 -12.06 -26.35 11.51
N GLY A 255 -12.92 -25.95 12.44
CA GLY A 255 -12.52 -25.41 13.75
C GLY A 255 -12.18 -23.92 13.77
N GLU A 256 -12.32 -23.20 12.66
CA GLU A 256 -12.13 -21.75 12.58
C GLU A 256 -13.48 -21.01 12.65
N SER A 257 -13.49 -19.84 13.30
CA SER A 257 -14.66 -18.97 13.32
C SER A 257 -14.71 -18.03 12.10
N LEU A 258 -15.89 -17.54 11.74
CA LEU A 258 -16.03 -16.52 10.68
C LEU A 258 -15.21 -15.26 10.99
N GLU A 259 -15.11 -14.90 12.28
CA GLU A 259 -14.33 -13.75 12.73
C GLU A 259 -12.83 -13.92 12.44
N ASP A 260 -12.30 -15.14 12.57
CA ASP A 260 -10.90 -15.44 12.23
C ASP A 260 -10.63 -15.29 10.73
N LEU A 261 -11.59 -15.69 9.89
CA LEU A 261 -11.50 -15.50 8.44
C LEU A 261 -11.58 -14.01 8.07
N MET A 262 -12.41 -13.23 8.75
CA MET A 262 -12.52 -11.78 8.55
C MET A 262 -11.26 -11.02 8.94
N LYS A 263 -10.42 -11.57 9.83
CA LYS A 263 -9.14 -10.96 10.25
C LYS A 263 -8.05 -11.06 9.19
N LEU A 264 -8.22 -11.93 8.18
CA LEU A 264 -7.21 -12.12 7.15
C LEU A 264 -7.09 -10.90 6.24
N SER A 265 -5.84 -10.58 5.89
CA SER A 265 -5.55 -9.63 4.83
C SER A 265 -6.01 -10.14 3.46
N PRO A 266 -6.24 -9.27 2.48
CA PRO A 266 -6.56 -9.69 1.12
C PRO A 266 -5.53 -10.66 0.52
N GLU A 267 -4.24 -10.49 0.82
CA GLU A 267 -3.17 -11.40 0.40
C GLU A 267 -3.32 -12.80 0.99
N GLU A 268 -3.67 -12.91 2.27
CA GLU A 268 -3.91 -14.18 2.95
C GLU A 268 -5.17 -14.87 2.44
N LEU A 269 -6.24 -14.09 2.18
CA LEU A 269 -7.46 -14.60 1.56
C LEU A 269 -7.18 -15.14 0.15
N LEU A 270 -6.39 -14.44 -0.67
CA LEU A 270 -5.98 -14.92 -1.99
C LEU A 270 -5.15 -16.20 -1.92
N LEU A 271 -4.21 -16.28 -0.98
CA LEU A 271 -3.41 -17.50 -0.79
C LEU A 271 -4.29 -18.67 -0.36
N ARG A 272 -5.28 -18.40 0.49
CA ARG A 272 -6.24 -19.39 0.95
C ARG A 272 -7.17 -19.85 -0.18
N TRP A 273 -7.63 -18.92 -1.00
CA TRP A 273 -8.41 -19.19 -2.20
C TRP A 273 -7.65 -20.03 -3.23
N ALA A 274 -6.39 -19.67 -3.50
CA ALA A 274 -5.54 -20.43 -4.41
C ALA A 274 -5.34 -21.87 -3.92
N ASN A 275 -5.11 -22.04 -2.62
CA ASN A 275 -4.96 -23.35 -2.00
C ASN A 275 -6.26 -24.17 -1.97
N TYR A 276 -7.41 -23.54 -1.78
CA TYR A 276 -8.71 -24.21 -1.91
C TYR A 276 -8.84 -24.92 -3.26
N HIS A 277 -8.56 -24.20 -4.36
CA HIS A 277 -8.62 -24.78 -5.71
C HIS A 277 -7.51 -25.81 -5.99
N LEU A 278 -6.32 -25.62 -5.44
CA LEU A 278 -5.24 -26.61 -5.55
C LEU A 278 -5.58 -27.91 -4.84
N GLU A 279 -6.19 -27.83 -3.65
CA GLU A 279 -6.61 -28.99 -2.87
C GLU A 279 -7.71 -29.79 -3.59
N GLU A 280 -8.71 -29.11 -4.16
CA GLU A 280 -9.74 -29.73 -5.02
C GLU A 280 -9.13 -30.38 -6.29
N ALA A 281 -8.02 -29.83 -6.80
CA ALA A 281 -7.26 -30.43 -7.89
C ALA A 281 -6.34 -31.60 -7.47
N GLY A 282 -6.31 -31.96 -6.18
CA GLY A 282 -5.39 -32.97 -5.64
C GLY A 282 -3.91 -32.54 -5.68
N CYS A 283 -3.64 -31.24 -5.70
CA CYS A 283 -2.30 -30.65 -5.77
C CYS A 283 -1.80 -30.19 -4.38
N SER A 284 -0.48 -30.10 -4.23
CA SER A 284 0.15 -29.56 -3.01
C SER A 284 -0.16 -28.07 -2.83
N LYS A 285 -0.32 -27.66 -1.56
CA LYS A 285 -0.52 -26.25 -1.19
C LYS A 285 0.74 -25.41 -1.47
N ILE A 286 0.51 -24.15 -1.81
CA ILE A 286 1.53 -23.10 -1.90
C ILE A 286 1.50 -22.21 -0.65
N ASN A 287 2.63 -21.61 -0.30
CA ASN A 287 2.77 -20.71 0.85
C ASN A 287 3.04 -19.25 0.44
N ASN A 288 3.33 -19.00 -0.84
CA ASN A 288 3.61 -17.67 -1.36
C ASN A 288 3.39 -17.60 -2.88
N PHE A 289 3.22 -16.39 -3.41
CA PHE A 289 3.14 -16.11 -4.85
C PHE A 289 4.51 -15.73 -5.45
N SER A 290 5.57 -16.39 -5.01
CA SER A 290 6.94 -16.18 -5.50
C SER A 290 7.63 -17.49 -5.86
N SER A 291 8.36 -18.14 -4.94
CA SER A 291 9.06 -19.40 -5.19
C SER A 291 8.12 -20.53 -5.61
N ASP A 292 6.95 -20.61 -5.00
CA ASP A 292 6.06 -21.78 -5.10
C ASP A 292 5.27 -21.81 -6.42
N ILE A 293 5.32 -20.72 -7.20
CA ILE A 293 4.61 -20.58 -8.48
C ILE A 293 5.53 -20.54 -9.69
N LYS A 294 6.87 -20.53 -9.49
CA LYS A 294 7.85 -20.31 -10.57
C LYS A 294 7.75 -21.32 -11.70
N ASP A 295 7.36 -22.54 -11.35
CA ASP A 295 7.26 -23.64 -12.28
C ASP A 295 5.92 -23.63 -13.05
N SER A 296 5.03 -22.66 -12.80
CA SER A 296 3.70 -22.50 -13.41
C SER A 296 2.70 -23.64 -13.19
N LYS A 297 3.07 -24.73 -12.49
CA LYS A 297 2.17 -25.88 -12.31
C LYS A 297 0.98 -25.54 -11.41
N ALA A 298 1.22 -24.79 -10.34
CA ALA A 298 0.15 -24.29 -9.48
C ALA A 298 -0.86 -23.46 -10.30
N TYR A 299 -0.37 -22.53 -11.14
CA TYR A 299 -1.24 -21.71 -11.98
C TYR A 299 -2.04 -22.50 -13.01
N TYR A 300 -1.47 -23.51 -13.65
CA TYR A 300 -2.24 -24.37 -14.55
C TYR A 300 -3.43 -25.05 -13.86
N ASN A 301 -3.19 -25.59 -12.67
CA ASN A 301 -4.24 -26.27 -11.93
C ASN A 301 -5.31 -25.30 -11.46
N ILE A 302 -4.92 -24.12 -10.95
CA ILE A 302 -5.88 -23.07 -10.58
C ILE A 302 -6.69 -22.63 -11.80
N LEU A 303 -6.05 -22.31 -12.94
CA LEU A 303 -6.75 -21.91 -14.17
C LEU A 303 -7.75 -22.98 -14.62
N ASN A 304 -7.34 -24.25 -14.59
CA ASN A 304 -8.24 -25.34 -14.93
C ASN A 304 -9.42 -25.45 -13.96
N GLN A 305 -9.23 -25.23 -12.66
CA GLN A 305 -10.32 -25.30 -11.68
C GLN A 305 -11.31 -24.14 -11.84
N VAL A 306 -10.81 -22.92 -12.00
CA VAL A 306 -11.65 -21.70 -11.99
C VAL A 306 -12.34 -21.43 -13.33
N ALA A 307 -11.84 -22.03 -14.42
CA ALA A 307 -12.42 -21.83 -15.74
C ALA A 307 -13.87 -22.36 -15.81
N PRO A 308 -14.82 -21.58 -16.36
CA PRO A 308 -16.22 -21.99 -16.45
C PRO A 308 -16.40 -23.34 -17.14
N LYS A 309 -17.10 -24.26 -16.48
CA LYS A 309 -17.34 -25.63 -16.96
C LYS A 309 -18.55 -25.79 -17.88
N GLY A 310 -19.35 -24.74 -18.04
CA GLY A 310 -20.59 -24.77 -18.82
C GLY A 310 -21.79 -25.35 -18.06
N ASP A 311 -21.64 -25.54 -16.74
CA ASP A 311 -22.71 -26.03 -15.86
C ASP A 311 -23.67 -24.91 -15.41
N GLU A 312 -23.29 -23.65 -15.62
CA GLU A 312 -24.04 -22.46 -15.21
C GLU A 312 -24.76 -21.81 -16.42
N GLU A 313 -26.04 -21.51 -16.24
CA GLU A 313 -26.89 -20.98 -17.31
C GLU A 313 -26.41 -19.61 -17.80
N GLY A 314 -26.14 -19.49 -19.10
CA GLY A 314 -25.67 -18.25 -19.73
C GLY A 314 -24.15 -18.02 -19.71
N ILE A 315 -23.36 -18.91 -19.10
CA ILE A 315 -21.89 -18.80 -19.09
C ILE A 315 -21.28 -19.85 -20.03
N PRO A 316 -20.59 -19.42 -21.12
CA PRO A 316 -20.00 -20.36 -22.07
C PRO A 316 -18.84 -21.13 -21.43
N LEU A 317 -18.74 -22.43 -21.75
CA LEU A 317 -17.60 -23.27 -21.39
C LEU A 317 -16.30 -22.68 -21.96
N ILE A 318 -15.29 -22.51 -21.11
CA ILE A 318 -13.94 -22.14 -21.51
C ILE A 318 -13.00 -23.29 -21.15
N ALA A 319 -12.73 -24.17 -22.12
CA ALA A 319 -11.90 -25.36 -21.89
C ALA A 319 -10.41 -25.00 -21.83
N ILE A 320 -9.74 -25.21 -20.69
CA ILE A 320 -8.29 -24.98 -20.53
C ILE A 320 -7.50 -26.18 -21.06
N ASP A 321 -6.51 -25.93 -21.92
CA ASP A 321 -5.57 -26.98 -22.32
C ASP A 321 -4.46 -27.14 -21.26
N ILE A 322 -4.52 -28.24 -20.51
CA ILE A 322 -3.53 -28.58 -19.48
C ILE A 322 -2.30 -29.31 -20.05
N SER A 323 -2.29 -29.65 -21.35
CA SER A 323 -1.20 -30.41 -21.95
C SER A 323 0.17 -29.72 -21.81
N GLY A 324 0.17 -28.38 -21.81
CA GLY A 324 1.35 -27.54 -21.60
C GLY A 324 2.02 -27.71 -20.24
N ILE A 325 1.36 -28.31 -19.23
CA ILE A 325 1.98 -28.61 -17.94
C ILE A 325 3.16 -29.59 -18.06
N ARG A 326 3.20 -30.38 -19.14
CA ARG A 326 4.26 -31.35 -19.43
C ARG A 326 5.50 -30.73 -20.10
N GLU A 327 5.44 -29.45 -20.46
CA GLU A 327 6.59 -28.73 -21.00
C GLU A 327 7.76 -28.78 -20.01
N LYS A 328 8.95 -29.09 -20.51
CA LYS A 328 10.15 -29.27 -19.68
C LYS A 328 10.78 -27.94 -19.27
N GLU A 329 10.73 -26.96 -20.17
CA GLU A 329 11.30 -25.64 -19.94
C GLU A 329 10.28 -24.74 -19.24
N ASP A 330 10.63 -24.25 -18.04
CA ASP A 330 9.74 -23.43 -17.22
C ASP A 330 9.20 -22.20 -17.95
N ILE A 331 10.03 -21.56 -18.78
CA ILE A 331 9.62 -20.37 -19.55
C ILE A 331 8.58 -20.69 -20.63
N LYS A 332 8.72 -21.83 -21.32
CA LYS A 332 7.73 -22.29 -22.31
C LYS A 332 6.45 -22.71 -21.62
N ARG A 333 6.56 -23.41 -20.49
CA ARG A 333 5.42 -23.80 -19.67
C ARG A 333 4.64 -22.59 -19.17
N ALA A 334 5.35 -21.54 -18.72
CA ALA A 334 4.77 -20.28 -18.28
C ALA A 334 4.07 -19.54 -19.44
N GLU A 335 4.64 -19.51 -20.64
CA GLU A 335 3.99 -18.89 -21.80
C GLU A 335 2.70 -19.63 -22.18
N CYS A 336 2.74 -20.97 -22.27
CA CYS A 336 1.54 -21.76 -22.52
C CYS A 336 0.47 -21.55 -21.42
N MET A 337 0.88 -21.33 -20.17
CA MET A 337 -0.04 -21.02 -19.05
C MET A 337 -0.72 -19.67 -19.29
N LEU A 338 0.04 -18.67 -19.72
CA LEU A 338 -0.49 -17.33 -20.01
C LEU A 338 -1.38 -17.30 -21.26
N GLU A 339 -1.14 -18.15 -22.25
CA GLU A 339 -2.06 -18.36 -23.36
C GLU A 339 -3.41 -18.89 -22.87
N GLN A 340 -3.41 -19.82 -21.90
CA GLN A 340 -4.68 -20.27 -21.30
C GLN A 340 -5.33 -19.17 -20.45
N ALA A 341 -4.56 -18.37 -19.73
CA ALA A 341 -5.08 -17.21 -19.01
C ALA A 341 -5.69 -16.17 -19.95
N ASP A 342 -5.15 -15.98 -21.15
CA ASP A 342 -5.68 -15.06 -22.17
C ASP A 342 -7.07 -15.46 -22.65
N ARG A 343 -7.36 -16.77 -22.70
CA ARG A 343 -8.70 -17.29 -23.04
C ARG A 343 -9.76 -16.94 -22.00
N LEU A 344 -9.34 -16.72 -20.75
CA LEU A 344 -10.17 -16.17 -19.67
C LEU A 344 -10.13 -14.62 -19.63
N GLY A 345 -9.38 -13.98 -20.54
CA GLY A 345 -9.09 -12.55 -20.49
C GLY A 345 -8.29 -12.14 -19.25
N CYS A 346 -7.55 -13.07 -18.64
CA CYS A 346 -6.80 -12.90 -17.39
C CYS A 346 -5.29 -12.73 -17.59
N ARG A 347 -4.78 -12.72 -18.83
CA ARG A 347 -3.36 -12.45 -19.15
C ARG A 347 -3.03 -10.96 -18.90
N GLN A 348 -2.85 -10.61 -17.63
CA GLN A 348 -2.55 -9.27 -17.15
C GLN A 348 -1.46 -9.34 -16.07
N PHE A 349 -0.73 -8.24 -15.88
CA PHE A 349 0.34 -8.04 -14.88
C PHE A 349 1.62 -8.87 -15.03
N VAL A 350 1.55 -10.11 -15.50
CA VAL A 350 2.72 -11.00 -15.59
C VAL A 350 3.05 -11.39 -17.02
N THR A 351 4.35 -11.44 -17.32
CA THR A 351 4.91 -12.15 -18.47
C THR A 351 5.43 -13.53 -18.05
N ALA A 352 5.75 -14.41 -19.02
CA ALA A 352 6.33 -15.71 -18.72
C ALA A 352 7.61 -15.58 -17.88
N THR A 353 8.42 -14.56 -18.17
CA THR A 353 9.64 -14.25 -17.41
C THR A 353 9.34 -13.86 -15.97
N ASP A 354 8.27 -13.11 -15.71
CA ASP A 354 7.89 -12.67 -14.35
C ASP A 354 7.41 -13.82 -13.47
N VAL A 355 6.70 -14.77 -14.07
CA VAL A 355 6.28 -16.01 -13.41
C VAL A 355 7.52 -16.83 -13.03
N VAL A 356 8.40 -17.12 -13.99
CA VAL A 356 9.61 -17.92 -13.75
C VAL A 356 10.58 -17.23 -12.78
N ARG A 357 10.66 -15.90 -12.79
CA ARG A 357 11.45 -15.15 -11.81
C ARG A 357 10.81 -15.09 -10.42
N GLY A 358 9.52 -15.41 -10.31
CA GLY A 358 8.77 -15.38 -9.06
C GLY A 358 8.59 -13.97 -8.51
N ASN A 359 8.28 -12.98 -9.36
CA ASN A 359 8.04 -11.61 -8.91
C ASN A 359 6.79 -11.54 -8.02
N PRO A 360 6.89 -11.35 -6.69
CA PRO A 360 5.76 -11.50 -5.78
C PRO A 360 4.64 -10.50 -6.05
N LYS A 361 5.00 -9.28 -6.47
CA LYS A 361 4.05 -8.18 -6.69
C LYS A 361 3.18 -8.43 -7.92
N LEU A 362 3.81 -8.80 -9.03
CA LEU A 362 3.11 -9.05 -10.29
C LEU A 362 2.29 -10.34 -10.23
N ASN A 363 2.83 -11.39 -9.60
CA ASN A 363 2.11 -12.65 -9.40
C ASN A 363 0.90 -12.49 -8.47
N LEU A 364 1.01 -11.66 -7.43
CA LEU A 364 -0.12 -11.29 -6.57
C LEU A 364 -1.18 -10.47 -7.33
N ALA A 365 -0.77 -9.56 -8.21
CA ALA A 365 -1.70 -8.81 -9.04
C ALA A 365 -2.43 -9.71 -10.06
N TYR A 366 -1.70 -10.64 -10.67
CA TYR A 366 -2.26 -11.66 -11.57
C TYR A 366 -3.30 -12.53 -10.87
N ILE A 367 -2.99 -13.04 -9.68
CA ILE A 367 -3.91 -13.92 -8.95
C ILE A 367 -5.14 -13.16 -8.44
N ALA A 368 -4.98 -11.91 -8.03
CA ALA A 368 -6.09 -11.03 -7.66
C ALA A 368 -7.02 -10.76 -8.85
N ASN A 369 -6.46 -10.46 -10.03
CA ASN A 369 -7.24 -10.29 -11.25
C ASN A 369 -7.98 -11.57 -11.66
N LEU A 370 -7.35 -12.74 -11.49
CA LEU A 370 -8.01 -14.02 -11.75
C LEU A 370 -9.17 -14.26 -10.77
N PHE A 371 -8.96 -14.02 -9.47
CA PHE A 371 -10.01 -14.11 -8.44
C PHE A 371 -11.19 -13.18 -8.76
N ASN A 372 -10.93 -11.91 -9.05
CA ASN A 372 -12.00 -10.93 -9.29
C ASN A 372 -12.87 -11.29 -10.51
N LYS A 373 -12.32 -12.01 -11.50
CA LYS A 373 -13.06 -12.46 -12.68
C LYS A 373 -13.71 -13.83 -12.50
N TYR A 374 -13.02 -14.74 -11.82
CA TYR A 374 -13.44 -16.13 -11.64
C TYR A 374 -13.16 -16.61 -10.21
N PRO A 375 -13.97 -16.17 -9.22
CA PRO A 375 -13.82 -16.67 -7.85
C PRO A 375 -14.04 -18.18 -7.78
N ALA A 376 -14.99 -18.70 -8.56
CA ALA A 376 -15.34 -20.13 -8.62
C ALA A 376 -15.60 -20.77 -7.24
N LEU A 377 -16.17 -19.99 -6.31
CA LEU A 377 -16.56 -20.46 -4.98
C LEU A 377 -18.07 -20.68 -4.95
N LYS A 378 -18.51 -21.81 -4.40
CA LYS A 378 -19.93 -22.09 -4.17
C LYS A 378 -20.28 -21.73 -2.75
N LYS A 379 -21.37 -20.98 -2.57
CA LYS A 379 -21.90 -20.64 -1.24
C LYS A 379 -22.28 -21.95 -0.53
N PRO A 380 -21.79 -22.21 0.70
CA PRO A 380 -22.19 -23.40 1.44
C PRO A 380 -23.69 -23.31 1.77
N GLU A 381 -24.47 -24.31 1.35
CA GLU A 381 -25.94 -24.32 1.49
C GLU A 381 -26.42 -24.51 2.95
N ASN A 382 -25.56 -25.00 3.86
CA ASN A 382 -25.93 -25.50 5.18
C ASN A 382 -25.10 -24.91 6.34
N GLN A 383 -24.88 -23.59 6.37
CA GLN A 383 -24.36 -22.94 7.56
C GLN A 383 -25.39 -21.92 8.05
N ASP A 384 -25.89 -22.10 9.28
CA ASP A 384 -26.68 -21.12 10.03
C ASP A 384 -25.78 -19.92 10.41
N ILE A 385 -25.21 -19.26 9.40
CA ILE A 385 -24.44 -18.04 9.58
C ILE A 385 -25.44 -16.91 9.74
N ASP A 386 -25.33 -16.19 10.86
CA ASP A 386 -26.05 -14.95 11.07
C ASP A 386 -25.48 -13.88 10.13
N TRP A 387 -26.09 -13.74 8.96
CA TRP A 387 -25.73 -12.75 7.95
C TRP A 387 -25.75 -11.31 8.47
N SER A 388 -26.53 -11.03 9.53
CA SER A 388 -26.56 -9.70 10.15
C SER A 388 -25.30 -9.37 10.95
N SER A 389 -24.50 -10.39 11.30
CA SER A 389 -23.21 -10.20 11.99
C SER A 389 -22.07 -9.81 11.04
N ILE A 390 -22.24 -9.98 9.73
CA ILE A 390 -21.29 -9.55 8.69
C ILE A 390 -21.60 -8.09 8.32
N GLU A 391 -21.56 -7.20 9.32
CA GLU A 391 -21.64 -5.77 9.03
C GLU A 391 -20.36 -5.34 8.31
N GLY A 392 -20.49 -4.86 7.08
CA GLY A 392 -19.39 -4.25 6.34
C GLY A 392 -18.84 -3.00 7.03
N GLU A 393 -17.65 -2.58 6.59
CA GLU A 393 -17.01 -1.36 7.08
C GLU A 393 -17.93 -0.14 6.89
N THR A 394 -18.19 0.59 7.98
CA THR A 394 -18.95 1.85 7.94
C THR A 394 -18.12 2.95 7.26
N ARG A 395 -18.80 4.01 6.82
CA ARG A 395 -18.14 5.18 6.20
C ARG A 395 -17.10 5.82 7.12
N GLU A 396 -17.39 5.95 8.42
CA GLU A 396 -16.48 6.56 9.40
C GLU A 396 -15.24 5.67 9.63
N GLU A 397 -15.41 4.34 9.71
CA GLU A 397 -14.31 3.38 9.80
C GLU A 397 -13.37 3.47 8.60
N ARG A 398 -13.94 3.50 7.39
CA ARG A 398 -13.18 3.65 6.15
C ARG A 398 -12.37 4.95 6.12
N THR A 399 -12.95 6.05 6.56
CA THR A 399 -12.28 7.34 6.65
C THR A 399 -11.07 7.27 7.60
N PHE A 400 -11.22 6.69 8.78
CA PHE A 400 -10.10 6.51 9.71
C PHE A 400 -9.01 5.60 9.13
N ARG A 401 -9.39 4.47 8.55
CA ARG A 401 -8.45 3.55 7.90
C ARG A 401 -7.66 4.23 6.79
N ASN A 402 -8.32 4.94 5.88
CA ASN A 402 -7.67 5.64 4.78
C ASN A 402 -6.77 6.76 5.30
N TRP A 403 -7.22 7.53 6.29
CA TRP A 403 -6.40 8.56 6.93
C TRP A 403 -5.12 7.96 7.53
N MET A 404 -5.21 6.91 8.36
CA MET A 404 -4.04 6.26 8.95
C MET A 404 -3.09 5.72 7.89
N ASN A 405 -3.61 5.00 6.89
CA ASN A 405 -2.81 4.42 5.81
C ASN A 405 -2.11 5.51 4.98
N SER A 406 -2.75 6.65 4.75
CA SER A 406 -2.14 7.78 4.04
C SER A 406 -0.93 8.37 4.78
N LEU A 407 -0.93 8.31 6.12
CA LEU A 407 0.19 8.74 6.96
C LEU A 407 1.36 7.75 6.95
N GLY A 408 1.21 6.59 6.32
CA GLY A 408 2.26 5.59 6.15
C GLY A 408 2.51 4.76 7.40
N VAL A 409 1.46 4.42 8.15
CA VAL A 409 1.56 3.50 9.30
C VAL A 409 1.97 2.09 8.85
N ASN A 410 2.67 1.37 9.72
CA ASN A 410 3.15 0.02 9.49
C ASN A 410 2.86 -0.89 10.71
N PRO A 411 2.12 -2.00 10.59
CA PRO A 411 1.56 -2.56 9.37
C PRO A 411 0.44 -1.68 8.76
N ARG A 412 0.12 -1.94 7.49
CA ARG A 412 -1.03 -1.33 6.82
C ARG A 412 -2.31 -1.81 7.50
N VAL A 413 -3.23 -0.89 7.75
CA VAL A 413 -4.52 -1.23 8.36
C VAL A 413 -5.50 -1.65 7.28
N ASN A 414 -5.93 -2.90 7.32
CA ASN A 414 -6.99 -3.46 6.50
C ASN A 414 -8.30 -3.51 7.30
N HIS A 415 -8.24 -4.00 8.54
CA HIS A 415 -9.39 -4.19 9.44
C HIS A 415 -9.21 -3.37 10.70
N LEU A 416 -9.97 -2.27 10.81
CA LEU A 416 -9.70 -1.21 11.79
C LEU A 416 -9.55 -1.72 13.23
N TYR A 417 -10.43 -2.61 13.69
CA TYR A 417 -10.47 -3.06 15.09
C TYR A 417 -9.52 -4.19 15.43
N VAL A 418 -9.00 -4.86 14.42
CA VAL A 418 -8.09 -6.00 14.58
C VAL A 418 -6.66 -5.51 14.48
N ASP A 419 -6.36 -4.70 13.46
CA ASP A 419 -4.99 -4.31 13.14
C ASP A 419 -4.40 -3.26 14.10
N ILE A 420 -5.24 -2.69 14.99
CA ILE A 420 -4.79 -1.72 16.00
C ILE A 420 -5.01 -2.22 17.44
N ASP A 421 -5.40 -3.49 17.62
CA ASP A 421 -5.71 -4.11 18.92
C ASP A 421 -4.50 -4.25 19.86
N ASP A 422 -3.28 -4.03 19.35
CA ASP A 422 -2.03 -4.01 20.10
C ASP A 422 -1.44 -2.60 20.27
N ALA A 423 -2.18 -1.58 19.81
CA ALA A 423 -1.86 -0.16 19.83
C ALA A 423 -0.57 0.27 19.11
N LEU A 424 0.12 -0.59 18.35
CA LEU A 424 1.37 -0.21 17.66
C LEU A 424 1.15 0.86 16.59
N VAL A 425 0.04 0.78 15.87
CA VAL A 425 -0.37 1.81 14.91
C VAL A 425 -0.71 3.11 15.65
N ILE A 426 -1.38 3.03 16.80
CA ILE A 426 -1.77 4.19 17.61
C ILE A 426 -0.52 4.94 18.10
N PHE A 427 0.54 4.25 18.52
CA PHE A 427 1.82 4.87 18.88
C PHE A 427 2.46 5.64 17.71
N GLN A 428 2.45 5.07 16.50
CA GLN A 428 2.93 5.79 15.32
C GLN A 428 2.10 7.05 15.06
N LEU A 429 0.78 6.99 15.24
CA LEU A 429 -0.09 8.16 15.10
C LEU A 429 0.21 9.23 16.15
N TYR A 430 0.54 8.85 17.39
CA TYR A 430 0.99 9.80 18.42
C TYR A 430 2.24 10.57 17.96
N GLU A 431 3.23 9.90 17.40
CA GLU A 431 4.41 10.57 16.84
C GLU A 431 4.04 11.54 15.70
N LYS A 432 3.09 11.16 14.83
CA LYS A 432 2.60 12.04 13.74
C LYS A 432 1.89 13.30 14.24
N ILE A 433 1.43 13.31 15.49
CA ILE A 433 0.81 14.49 16.13
C ILE A 433 1.72 15.13 17.19
N ASN A 434 3.03 14.87 17.11
CA ASN A 434 4.05 15.42 18.00
C ASN A 434 3.85 15.06 19.48
N VAL A 435 3.29 13.88 19.77
CA VAL A 435 3.20 13.30 21.11
C VAL A 435 4.32 12.26 21.26
N PRO A 436 5.31 12.46 22.12
CA PRO A 436 6.41 11.52 22.30
C PRO A 436 5.93 10.15 22.80
N VAL A 437 6.50 9.09 22.23
CA VAL A 437 6.27 7.70 22.66
C VAL A 437 7.58 7.11 23.19
N ASP A 438 7.54 6.55 24.39
CA ASP A 438 8.64 5.77 24.94
C ASP A 438 8.58 4.34 24.40
N TRP A 439 9.34 4.08 23.33
CA TRP A 439 9.38 2.78 22.66
C TRP A 439 10.02 1.66 23.50
N ASP A 440 10.72 1.98 24.59
CA ASP A 440 11.27 0.97 25.50
C ASP A 440 10.18 0.35 26.38
N ARG A 441 9.07 1.08 26.60
CA ARG A 441 7.85 0.57 27.25
C ARG A 441 6.94 -0.22 26.31
N VAL A 442 7.15 -0.15 25.00
CA VAL A 442 6.26 -0.75 24.00
C VAL A 442 6.67 -2.20 23.71
N ASN A 443 5.74 -3.13 23.93
CA ASN A 443 5.92 -4.53 23.56
C ASN A 443 5.74 -4.69 22.04
N LYS A 444 6.64 -5.42 21.37
CA LYS A 444 6.63 -5.63 19.91
C LYS A 444 6.41 -7.10 19.56
N PRO A 445 5.77 -7.42 18.43
CA PRO A 445 5.65 -8.79 17.93
C PRO A 445 7.03 -9.37 17.53
N PRO A 446 7.16 -10.71 17.44
CA PRO A 446 6.11 -11.71 17.66
C PRO A 446 5.78 -11.91 19.14
N TYR A 447 4.50 -11.90 19.47
CA TYR A 447 4.04 -12.18 20.83
C TYR A 447 3.98 -13.69 21.08
N SER A 448 4.31 -14.13 22.30
CA SER A 448 4.14 -15.54 22.67
C SER A 448 2.66 -15.88 22.79
N LYS A 449 2.25 -17.10 22.40
CA LYS A 449 0.84 -17.52 22.46
C LYS A 449 0.22 -17.36 23.86
N LEU A 450 0.98 -17.62 24.92
CA LEU A 450 0.50 -17.57 26.30
C LEU A 450 0.48 -16.14 26.88
N GLY A 451 1.29 -15.23 26.36
CA GLY A 451 1.46 -13.87 26.89
C GLY A 451 0.96 -12.75 25.97
N SER A 452 0.50 -13.08 24.75
CA SER A 452 0.15 -12.09 23.73
C SER A 452 -0.89 -11.10 24.22
N ASN A 453 -2.01 -11.59 24.78
CA ASN A 453 -3.08 -10.69 25.21
C ASN A 453 -2.63 -9.70 26.28
N MET A 454 -1.81 -10.16 27.24
CA MET A 454 -1.26 -9.29 28.29
C MET A 454 -0.35 -8.21 27.71
N LYS A 455 0.50 -8.56 26.73
CA LYS A 455 1.41 -7.61 26.08
C LYS A 455 0.66 -6.56 25.24
N LYS A 456 -0.36 -6.99 24.49
CA LYS A 456 -1.24 -6.07 23.76
C LYS A 456 -2.00 -5.14 24.71
N LEU A 457 -2.50 -5.67 25.83
CA LEU A 457 -3.20 -4.89 26.84
C LEU A 457 -2.27 -3.87 27.54
N GLU A 458 -1.03 -4.23 27.86
CA GLU A 458 0.00 -3.30 28.36
C GLU A 458 0.20 -2.12 27.39
N ASN A 459 0.35 -2.42 26.10
CA ASN A 459 0.46 -1.40 25.05
C ASN A 459 -0.80 -0.51 24.99
N CYS A 460 -1.99 -1.10 24.96
CA CYS A 460 -3.24 -0.34 24.90
C CYS A 460 -3.43 0.57 26.12
N ASN A 461 -3.07 0.09 27.32
CA ASN A 461 -3.10 0.90 28.53
C ASN A 461 -2.14 2.09 28.42
N TYR A 462 -0.94 1.88 27.90
CA TYR A 462 0.03 2.95 27.68
C TYR A 462 -0.46 3.96 26.61
N ALA A 463 -1.09 3.49 25.53
CA ALA A 463 -1.69 4.36 24.52
C ALA A 463 -2.80 5.25 25.10
N VAL A 464 -3.62 4.72 26.02
CA VAL A 464 -4.65 5.51 26.73
C VAL A 464 -4.00 6.48 27.73
N GLU A 465 -2.92 6.08 28.42
CA GLU A 465 -2.14 6.94 29.31
C GLU A 465 -1.58 8.16 28.57
N LEU A 466 -0.92 7.95 27.42
CA LEU A 466 -0.43 9.03 26.55
C LEU A 466 -1.56 9.96 26.10
N GLY A 467 -2.70 9.39 25.70
CA GLY A 467 -3.87 10.15 25.29
C GLY A 467 -4.37 11.08 26.39
N LYS A 468 -4.49 10.58 27.62
CA LYS A 468 -4.96 11.36 28.78
C LYS A 468 -3.93 12.38 29.25
N ASN A 469 -2.69 11.94 29.44
CA ASN A 469 -1.67 12.71 30.17
C ASN A 469 -0.88 13.64 29.26
N GLU A 470 -0.45 13.18 28.09
CA GLU A 470 0.40 13.96 27.19
C GLU A 470 -0.45 14.71 26.17
N ALA A 471 -1.32 13.99 25.46
CA ALA A 471 -2.16 14.57 24.42
C ALA A 471 -3.35 15.39 24.96
N LYS A 472 -3.72 15.21 26.24
CA LYS A 472 -4.88 15.87 26.89
C LYS A 472 -6.22 15.59 26.22
N PHE A 473 -6.41 14.37 25.73
CA PHE A 473 -7.67 13.88 25.18
C PHE A 473 -8.71 13.60 26.27
N SER A 474 -9.97 13.77 25.90
CA SER A 474 -11.10 13.35 26.73
C SER A 474 -11.36 11.86 26.51
N LEU A 475 -10.74 11.04 27.34
CA LEU A 475 -10.86 9.57 27.31
C LEU A 475 -11.56 9.04 28.57
N VAL A 476 -12.58 9.77 29.04
CA VAL A 476 -13.39 9.37 30.20
C VAL A 476 -14.15 8.09 29.86
N GLY A 477 -13.97 7.05 30.67
CA GLY A 477 -14.57 5.74 30.43
C GLY A 477 -13.90 4.90 29.33
N ILE A 478 -12.71 5.28 28.86
CA ILE A 478 -11.90 4.46 27.94
C ILE A 478 -10.69 3.90 28.72
N ALA A 479 -10.54 2.58 28.67
CA ALA A 479 -9.42 1.80 29.20
C ALA A 479 -8.69 1.06 28.07
N GLY A 480 -7.49 0.52 28.35
CA GLY A 480 -6.74 -0.25 27.35
C GLY A 480 -7.46 -1.53 26.93
N GLN A 481 -8.29 -2.11 27.80
CA GLN A 481 -9.11 -3.28 27.48
C GLN A 481 -10.09 -2.99 26.34
N ASP A 482 -10.71 -1.81 26.32
CA ASP A 482 -11.66 -1.43 25.26
C ASP A 482 -10.99 -1.39 23.88
N LEU A 483 -9.73 -0.94 23.81
CA LEU A 483 -8.97 -0.93 22.56
C LEU A 483 -8.55 -2.35 22.16
N ASN A 484 -8.07 -3.14 23.11
CA ASN A 484 -7.59 -4.50 22.86
C ASN A 484 -8.71 -5.48 22.49
N GLU A 485 -9.93 -5.27 23.00
CA GLU A 485 -11.13 -6.04 22.60
C GLU A 485 -11.80 -5.48 21.33
N GLY A 486 -11.27 -4.40 20.74
CA GLY A 486 -11.81 -3.83 19.50
C GLY A 486 -13.16 -3.13 19.66
N ASN A 487 -13.44 -2.50 20.81
CA ASN A 487 -14.70 -1.79 21.04
C ASN A 487 -14.92 -0.66 20.03
N ARG A 488 -15.87 -0.87 19.10
CA ARG A 488 -16.06 0.01 17.93
C ARG A 488 -16.19 1.48 18.28
N LYS A 489 -17.03 1.80 19.26
CA LYS A 489 -17.37 3.18 19.65
C LYS A 489 -16.20 3.88 20.33
N LEU A 490 -15.52 3.19 21.24
CA LEU A 490 -14.45 3.79 22.04
C LEU A 490 -13.17 3.95 21.22
N THR A 491 -12.87 2.99 20.35
CA THR A 491 -11.78 3.07 19.39
C THR A 491 -11.97 4.22 18.41
N GLN A 492 -13.16 4.35 17.80
CA GLN A 492 -13.47 5.50 16.93
C GLN A 492 -13.38 6.85 17.68
N ALA A 493 -13.77 6.90 18.96
CA ALA A 493 -13.67 8.12 19.76
C ALA A 493 -12.21 8.57 19.99
N LEU A 494 -11.28 7.64 20.16
CA LEU A 494 -9.84 7.92 20.24
C LEU A 494 -9.29 8.36 18.87
N LEU A 495 -9.60 7.62 17.81
CA LEU A 495 -9.14 7.92 16.44
C LEU A 495 -9.62 9.29 15.96
N TRP A 496 -10.86 9.67 16.29
CA TRP A 496 -11.37 11.02 16.04
C TRP A 496 -10.52 12.09 16.73
N GLN A 497 -10.15 11.91 17.98
CA GLN A 497 -9.34 12.89 18.71
C GLN A 497 -7.92 12.99 18.15
N LEU A 498 -7.33 11.87 17.73
CA LEU A 498 -6.05 11.84 17.02
C LEU A 498 -6.13 12.61 15.69
N MET A 499 -7.12 12.32 14.85
CA MET A 499 -7.34 12.99 13.57
C MET A 499 -7.61 14.49 13.74
N ARG A 500 -8.41 14.86 14.75
CA ARG A 500 -8.67 16.27 15.07
C ARG A 500 -7.40 16.99 15.51
N ARG A 501 -6.60 16.39 16.40
CA ARG A 501 -5.32 16.99 16.83
C ARG A 501 -4.34 17.12 15.67
N TYR A 502 -4.23 16.11 14.81
CA TYR A 502 -3.41 16.17 13.60
C TYR A 502 -3.80 17.37 12.72
N THR A 503 -5.09 17.56 12.49
CA THR A 503 -5.60 18.68 11.69
C THR A 503 -5.31 20.04 12.33
N LEU A 504 -5.47 20.15 13.65
CA LEU A 504 -5.18 21.39 14.37
C LEU A 504 -3.68 21.70 14.40
N ASN A 505 -2.80 20.71 14.58
CA ASN A 505 -1.34 20.93 14.52
C ASN A 505 -0.93 21.55 13.18
N ILE A 506 -1.50 21.07 12.07
CA ILE A 506 -1.25 21.65 10.73
C ILE A 506 -1.67 23.13 10.68
N LEU A 507 -2.78 23.49 11.33
CA LEU A 507 -3.25 24.88 11.38
C LEU A 507 -2.41 25.76 12.31
N GLU A 508 -1.97 25.24 13.47
CA GLU A 508 -1.10 25.94 14.40
C GLU A 508 0.27 26.24 13.77
N GLU A 509 0.84 25.30 13.00
CA GLU A 509 2.08 25.50 12.24
C GLU A 509 1.95 26.62 11.19
N LEU A 510 0.75 26.85 10.65
CA LEU A 510 0.47 27.89 9.66
C LEU A 510 0.07 29.24 10.27
N GLY A 511 -0.40 29.24 11.52
CA GLY A 511 -0.84 30.42 12.26
C GLY A 511 0.20 30.97 13.23
N ASP A 512 1.49 30.82 12.93
CA ASP A 512 2.62 31.24 13.78
C ASP A 512 2.52 30.73 15.24
N GLY A 513 1.98 29.52 15.43
CA GLY A 513 1.83 28.89 16.75
C GLY A 513 0.62 29.38 17.57
N GLN A 514 -0.29 30.16 16.99
CA GLN A 514 -1.56 30.47 17.65
C GLN A 514 -2.44 29.22 17.74
N LYS A 515 -2.95 28.93 18.95
CA LYS A 515 -3.87 27.81 19.17
C LYS A 515 -5.15 28.01 18.36
N VAL A 516 -5.44 27.06 17.47
CA VAL A 516 -6.65 27.07 16.65
C VAL A 516 -7.71 26.20 17.29
N ASN A 517 -8.91 26.75 17.46
CA ASN A 517 -10.08 26.00 17.94
C ASN A 517 -11.24 26.09 16.92
N ASP A 518 -12.35 25.43 17.24
CA ASP A 518 -13.53 25.36 16.38
C ASP A 518 -14.09 26.75 16.06
N ASP A 519 -14.13 27.66 17.04
CA ASP A 519 -14.61 29.04 16.87
C ASP A 519 -13.67 29.86 15.97
N THR A 520 -12.35 29.65 16.08
CA THR A 520 -11.36 30.28 15.19
C THR A 520 -11.61 29.88 13.74
N ILE A 521 -11.89 28.60 13.48
CA ILE A 521 -12.15 28.10 12.12
C ILE A 521 -13.44 28.73 11.56
N ILE A 522 -14.53 28.73 12.34
CA ILE A 522 -15.80 29.34 11.90
C ILE A 522 -15.65 30.84 11.63
N THR A 523 -14.94 31.55 12.51
CA THR A 523 -14.67 32.98 12.33
C THR A 523 -13.91 33.22 11.03
N TRP A 524 -12.82 32.48 10.79
CA TRP A 524 -12.04 32.60 9.56
C TRP A 524 -12.86 32.28 8.30
N VAL A 525 -13.68 31.23 8.34
CA VAL A 525 -14.58 30.86 7.24
C VAL A 525 -15.54 32.00 6.92
N ASN A 526 -16.21 32.55 7.93
CA ASN A 526 -17.19 33.61 7.76
C ASN A 526 -16.56 34.94 7.31
N ASP A 527 -15.38 35.28 7.83
CA ASP A 527 -14.63 36.47 7.39
C ASP A 527 -14.23 36.33 5.92
N THR A 528 -13.73 35.15 5.51
CA THR A 528 -13.34 34.86 4.13
C THR A 528 -14.53 34.92 3.17
N LEU A 529 -15.68 34.34 3.56
CA LEU A 529 -16.91 34.39 2.78
C LEU A 529 -17.45 35.82 2.67
N THR A 530 -17.44 36.57 3.77
CA THR A 530 -17.93 37.96 3.80
C THR A 530 -17.07 38.87 2.91
N GLN A 531 -15.74 38.72 2.94
CA GLN A 531 -14.83 39.46 2.06
C GLN A 531 -15.07 39.16 0.57
N ALA A 532 -15.52 37.96 0.24
CA ALA A 532 -15.92 37.56 -1.11
C ALA A 532 -17.39 37.91 -1.46
N GLY A 533 -18.13 38.54 -0.55
CA GLY A 533 -19.55 38.88 -0.75
C GLY A 533 -20.49 37.66 -0.78
N LYS A 534 -20.11 36.57 -0.12
CA LYS A 534 -20.85 35.29 -0.04
C LYS A 534 -21.58 35.14 1.30
N GLY A 535 -22.54 34.20 1.36
CA GLY A 535 -23.27 33.89 2.60
C GLY A 535 -22.39 33.20 3.65
N THR A 536 -22.68 33.44 4.92
CA THR A 536 -21.96 32.87 6.07
C THR A 536 -22.67 31.65 6.66
N ILE A 537 -21.98 30.92 7.54
CA ILE A 537 -22.54 29.77 8.29
C ILE A 537 -22.60 30.06 9.79
N SER A 538 -23.61 29.52 10.46
CA SER A 538 -23.76 29.61 11.92
C SER A 538 -22.86 28.65 12.71
N GLY A 539 -22.36 27.59 12.08
CA GLY A 539 -21.46 26.60 12.68
C GLY A 539 -21.38 25.31 11.84
N PHE A 540 -20.67 24.29 12.33
CA PHE A 540 -20.51 23.01 11.61
C PHE A 540 -21.79 22.14 11.53
N LYS A 541 -22.90 22.59 12.12
CA LYS A 541 -24.23 21.95 12.07
C LYS A 541 -25.22 22.73 11.19
N ASP A 542 -24.76 23.77 10.50
CA ASP A 542 -25.61 24.61 9.67
C ASP A 542 -26.21 23.80 8.52
N GLY A 543 -27.54 23.82 8.39
CA GLY A 543 -28.25 23.05 7.36
C GLY A 543 -27.94 23.47 5.93
N SER A 544 -27.44 24.70 5.71
CA SER A 544 -27.00 25.16 4.38
C SER A 544 -25.83 24.35 3.82
N ILE A 545 -25.01 23.74 4.70
CA ILE A 545 -23.86 22.90 4.30
C ILE A 545 -24.31 21.67 3.51
N ALA A 546 -25.54 21.16 3.73
CA ALA A 546 -26.10 20.03 2.99
C ALA A 546 -26.16 20.28 1.47
N THR A 547 -26.21 21.54 1.04
CA THR A 547 -26.20 21.94 -0.38
C THR A 547 -24.80 21.97 -0.98
N SER A 548 -23.76 21.88 -0.14
CA SER A 548 -22.34 22.14 -0.44
C SER A 548 -22.02 23.57 -0.91
N MET A 549 -23.00 24.47 -1.00
CA MET A 549 -22.78 25.85 -1.46
C MET A 549 -21.80 26.63 -0.57
N PRO A 550 -21.87 26.59 0.78
CA PRO A 550 -20.87 27.27 1.61
C PRO A 550 -19.44 26.76 1.38
N VAL A 551 -19.28 25.46 1.09
CA VAL A 551 -17.98 24.84 0.82
C VAL A 551 -17.45 25.30 -0.55
N LEU A 552 -18.32 25.32 -1.57
CA LEU A 552 -17.98 25.78 -2.92
C LEU A 552 -17.65 27.27 -2.95
N ASP A 553 -18.46 28.10 -2.30
CA ASP A 553 -18.22 29.53 -2.17
C ASP A 553 -16.92 29.84 -1.42
N LEU A 554 -16.59 29.04 -0.39
CA LEU A 554 -15.32 29.18 0.30
C LEU A 554 -14.13 28.78 -0.58
N ILE A 555 -14.25 27.72 -1.38
CA ILE A 555 -13.20 27.33 -2.34
C ILE A 555 -12.97 28.45 -3.36
N ASP A 556 -14.05 29.04 -3.89
CA ASP A 556 -13.96 30.17 -4.82
C ASP A 556 -13.37 31.42 -4.14
N ALA A 557 -13.72 31.69 -2.87
CA ALA A 557 -13.12 32.78 -2.11
C ALA A 557 -11.61 32.57 -1.89
N ILE A 558 -11.18 31.34 -1.60
CA ILE A 558 -9.76 30.99 -1.44
C ILE A 558 -9.02 31.10 -2.77
N GLN A 559 -9.62 30.60 -3.86
CA GLN A 559 -9.07 30.61 -5.20
C GLN A 559 -10.13 31.10 -6.21
N PRO A 560 -10.19 32.43 -6.46
CA PRO A 560 -11.21 33.02 -7.34
C PRO A 560 -11.21 32.41 -8.75
N GLY A 561 -12.40 32.08 -9.24
CA GLY A 561 -12.60 31.51 -10.57
C GLY A 561 -12.26 30.02 -10.67
N SER A 562 -12.00 29.34 -9.54
CA SER A 562 -11.78 27.88 -9.52
C SER A 562 -13.08 27.10 -9.68
N ILE A 563 -14.20 27.65 -9.23
CA ILE A 563 -15.52 27.02 -9.30
C ILE A 563 -16.25 27.40 -10.57
N ARG A 564 -16.75 26.39 -11.29
CA ARG A 564 -17.63 26.57 -12.46
C ARG A 564 -19.08 26.39 -12.04
N TYR A 565 -19.70 27.50 -11.63
CA TYR A 565 -21.08 27.52 -11.12
C TYR A 565 -22.12 27.05 -12.16
N ASP A 566 -21.79 27.10 -13.46
CA ASP A 566 -22.63 26.59 -14.55
C ASP A 566 -22.76 25.05 -14.56
N LEU A 567 -21.86 24.33 -13.88
CA LEU A 567 -21.86 22.87 -13.81
C LEU A 567 -22.56 22.31 -12.58
N ILE A 568 -23.04 23.18 -11.68
CA ILE A 568 -23.70 22.80 -10.43
C ILE A 568 -25.10 23.38 -10.39
N LYS A 569 -26.01 22.66 -9.76
CA LYS A 569 -27.36 23.16 -9.51
C LYS A 569 -27.36 23.91 -8.18
N VAL A 570 -28.06 25.03 -8.10
CA VAL A 570 -28.08 25.89 -6.89
C VAL A 570 -29.47 25.95 -6.25
N GLU A 571 -30.53 25.81 -7.05
CA GLU A 571 -31.92 25.90 -6.62
C GLU A 571 -32.65 24.56 -6.81
N ASP A 572 -33.75 24.35 -6.07
CA ASP A 572 -34.61 23.15 -6.14
C ASP A 572 -33.82 21.83 -6.06
N LEU A 573 -32.92 21.73 -5.08
CA LEU A 573 -32.00 20.61 -4.93
C LEU A 573 -32.69 19.35 -4.38
N THR A 574 -32.68 18.29 -5.18
CA THR A 574 -32.94 16.92 -4.71
C THR A 574 -31.76 16.39 -3.90
N GLU A 575 -31.95 15.30 -3.17
CA GLU A 575 -30.85 14.64 -2.44
C GLU A 575 -29.72 14.17 -3.38
N GLU A 576 -30.06 13.72 -4.59
CA GLU A 576 -29.08 13.37 -5.61
C GLU A 576 -28.27 14.59 -6.08
N GLU A 577 -28.93 15.73 -6.24
CA GLU A 577 -28.26 16.97 -6.65
C GLU A 577 -27.36 17.52 -5.55
N LYS A 578 -27.77 17.42 -4.29
CA LYS A 578 -26.90 17.72 -3.14
C LYS A 578 -25.66 16.83 -3.13
N LEU A 579 -25.84 15.52 -3.38
CA LEU A 579 -24.73 14.58 -3.45
C LEU A 579 -23.78 14.89 -4.62
N ASN A 580 -24.33 15.25 -5.79
CA ASN A 580 -23.54 15.66 -6.95
C ASN A 580 -22.76 16.95 -6.69
N ASN A 581 -23.34 17.93 -5.98
CA ASN A 581 -22.64 19.13 -5.56
C ASN A 581 -21.54 18.81 -4.54
N ALA A 582 -21.78 17.88 -3.61
CA ALA A 582 -20.80 17.45 -2.62
C ALA A 582 -19.61 16.72 -3.27
N LYS A 583 -19.86 15.83 -4.24
CA LYS A 583 -18.82 15.16 -5.05
C LYS A 583 -17.93 16.21 -5.75
N TYR A 584 -18.55 17.22 -6.35
CA TYR A 584 -17.85 18.32 -6.98
C TYR A 584 -17.03 19.15 -5.97
N ALA A 585 -17.62 19.50 -4.82
CA ALA A 585 -16.97 20.30 -3.78
C ALA A 585 -15.73 19.61 -3.19
N ILE A 586 -15.84 18.31 -2.84
CA ILE A 586 -14.71 17.52 -2.31
C ILE A 586 -13.59 17.42 -3.35
N SER A 587 -13.92 17.19 -4.60
CA SER A 587 -12.94 17.12 -5.69
C SER A 587 -12.27 18.47 -5.93
N MET A 588 -13.03 19.58 -5.90
CA MET A 588 -12.47 20.92 -6.00
C MET A 588 -11.58 21.30 -4.81
N ALA A 589 -11.94 20.91 -3.59
CA ALA A 589 -11.10 21.09 -2.40
C ALA A 589 -9.74 20.38 -2.59
N ARG A 590 -9.76 19.13 -3.04
CA ARG A 590 -8.55 18.35 -3.35
C ARG A 590 -7.72 18.98 -4.48
N LYS A 591 -8.38 19.48 -5.53
CA LYS A 591 -7.75 20.15 -6.67
C LYS A 591 -6.98 21.41 -6.25
N ILE A 592 -7.57 22.25 -5.41
CA ILE A 592 -6.88 23.45 -4.91
C ILE A 592 -5.75 23.10 -3.93
N GLY A 593 -5.70 21.87 -3.41
CA GLY A 593 -4.61 21.37 -2.56
C GLY A 593 -5.01 21.01 -1.13
N ALA A 594 -6.29 21.03 -0.78
CA ALA A 594 -6.77 20.65 0.55
C ALA A 594 -6.80 19.12 0.71
N ARG A 595 -6.26 18.61 1.83
CA ARG A 595 -6.19 17.18 2.13
C ARG A 595 -7.46 16.66 2.81
N VAL A 596 -8.54 16.58 2.03
CA VAL A 596 -9.87 16.23 2.55
C VAL A 596 -10.15 14.72 2.46
N TYR A 597 -10.43 14.10 3.61
CA TYR A 597 -10.83 12.70 3.75
C TYR A 597 -12.35 12.50 3.87
N ALA A 598 -13.12 13.59 4.02
CA ALA A 598 -14.58 13.52 4.06
C ALA A 598 -15.16 12.94 2.76
N LEU A 599 -16.26 12.21 2.92
CA LEU A 599 -17.06 11.71 1.81
C LEU A 599 -18.14 12.74 1.43
N PRO A 600 -18.64 12.71 0.18
CA PRO A 600 -19.73 13.59 -0.24
C PRO A 600 -20.95 13.54 0.67
N GLU A 601 -21.32 12.34 1.15
CA GLU A 601 -22.47 12.15 2.03
C GLU A 601 -22.28 12.80 3.40
N ASP A 602 -21.04 12.96 3.88
CA ASP A 602 -20.75 13.63 5.15
C ASP A 602 -21.17 15.11 5.11
N LEU A 603 -21.09 15.74 3.93
CA LEU A 603 -21.58 17.11 3.72
C LEU A 603 -23.11 17.14 3.62
N VAL A 604 -23.70 16.24 2.83
CA VAL A 604 -25.17 16.17 2.65
C VAL A 604 -25.89 15.90 3.98
N GLU A 605 -25.36 14.99 4.78
CA GLU A 605 -25.89 14.66 6.12
C GLU A 605 -25.43 15.62 7.22
N VAL A 606 -24.58 16.61 6.89
CA VAL A 606 -24.02 17.61 7.81
C VAL A 606 -23.39 16.94 9.05
N LYS A 607 -22.49 15.99 8.85
CA LYS A 607 -21.75 15.33 9.94
C LYS A 607 -20.75 16.30 10.57
N PRO A 608 -20.98 16.80 11.80
CA PRO A 608 -20.25 17.98 12.28
C PRO A 608 -18.74 17.77 12.40
N LYS A 609 -18.33 16.55 12.77
CA LYS A 609 -16.92 16.13 12.84
C LYS A 609 -16.25 16.25 11.48
N MET A 610 -16.85 15.65 10.45
CA MET A 610 -16.28 15.64 9.10
C MET A 610 -16.33 17.02 8.45
N VAL A 611 -17.45 17.74 8.60
CA VAL A 611 -17.59 19.13 8.17
C VAL A 611 -16.50 20.02 8.77
N MET A 612 -16.22 19.90 10.07
CA MET A 612 -15.14 20.64 10.72
C MET A 612 -13.78 20.36 10.06
N THR A 613 -13.48 19.08 9.76
CA THR A 613 -12.21 18.74 9.09
C THR A 613 -12.13 19.31 7.67
N VAL A 614 -13.24 19.37 6.92
CA VAL A 614 -13.28 19.98 5.59
C VAL A 614 -12.91 21.46 5.66
N PHE A 615 -13.57 22.22 6.53
CA PHE A 615 -13.29 23.65 6.70
C PHE A 615 -11.88 23.91 7.25
N ALA A 616 -11.41 23.08 8.17
CA ALA A 616 -10.05 23.15 8.68
C ALA A 616 -9.00 22.91 7.58
N CYS A 617 -9.20 21.91 6.72
CA CYS A 617 -8.30 21.65 5.59
C CYS A 617 -8.34 22.78 4.54
N LEU A 618 -9.50 23.41 4.32
CA LEU A 618 -9.63 24.58 3.45
C LEU A 618 -8.95 25.82 4.05
N MET A 619 -9.08 26.04 5.36
CA MET A 619 -8.34 27.08 6.08
C MET A 619 -6.83 26.89 5.97
N ALA A 620 -6.34 25.67 6.18
CA ALA A 620 -4.92 25.35 6.02
C ALA A 620 -4.43 25.67 4.60
N ARG A 621 -5.28 25.48 3.59
CA ARG A 621 -4.94 25.85 2.21
C ARG A 621 -4.98 27.36 1.98
N GLY A 622 -5.99 28.05 2.51
CA GLY A 622 -6.16 29.50 2.39
C GLY A 622 -5.04 30.28 3.06
N MET A 623 -4.61 29.87 4.25
CA MET A 623 -3.54 30.54 5.01
C MET A 623 -2.15 30.41 4.37
N LYS A 624 -1.90 29.33 3.61
CA LYS A 624 -0.64 29.14 2.85
C LYS A 624 -0.42 30.14 1.71
N ARG A 625 -1.39 31.02 1.41
CA ARG A 625 -1.31 32.01 0.33
C ARG A 625 -0.70 33.35 0.75
N VAL A 626 -0.18 33.48 1.98
CA VAL A 626 0.57 34.67 2.42
C VAL A 626 2.05 34.56 2.06
#